data_AF-A0A1F7UKI5-F1
#
_entry.id   AF-A0A1F7UKI5-F1
#
_cell.length_a   1.000
_cell.length_b   1.000
_cell.length_c   1.000
_cell.angle_alpha   90.00
_cell.angle_beta   90.00
_cell.angle_gamma   90.00
#
_symmetry.space_group_name_H-M   'P 1'
#
loop_
_entity.id
_entity.type
_entity.pdbx_description
1 polymer ?
#
loop_
_entity_poly.entity_id
_entity_poly.type
_entity_poly.pdbx_seq_one_letter_code
_entity_poly.pdbx_strand_id
1 'polypeptide(L)'
;MHCRSCELLLEDGISKVQGVQNVCVSYQKGEATIGYGQDVPSRLEVERAIREAGYEIGVKQLATWFSRNPHDYRELGLAFVILLALYFAARGLGILDLSLETQKVTYPMALIVGLVAGISTCMALVGGLILGVSARHAERHPEATSWQKFRPHLYFNVGRILGYAALGGLLGILGGFLKLSNTMLMFLTLAVGVVMVVLGLKLTGVSPRLKDASFTLPASLARLFGISRHQKEYSHRSAMMTGALTFFLPCGFTQAMQIYAISTGSFVQGALVMGLFALGTAPALLSIGGLTSVIKGAVARRFYATVGLAVFLFGMFNVGNAMALAGFNPKTVRTVRATNVADLVNGVQLVRMTQKAAAYIPNSFTVRVGVPVRWVITSESSFSCATALVVPSLGISRNLKPGENVIEFTPKSTGSIPFSCSMGMYRGSFTVVDGSGAAAPAAAAQPATNRASGSSCGSGGGGCGCGGGAKRPVPAASASSIVKQAGDVAAFAKVVDGILIPDTIVVEKGKPVFLTITSDEPPLGCMVAFVNRELGINADQAYPGATLIRFTPQNAGEYDLTCPMGMWRGRVRVR
;
A
#
# COMPACT_ATOMS: atom_id res chain seq x y z
N MET A 1 -0.39 -9.92 -42.22
CA MET A 1 -1.72 -9.41 -42.60
C MET A 1 -2.22 -8.44 -41.55
N HIS A 2 -2.84 -7.32 -41.94
CA HIS A 2 -3.14 -6.22 -41.01
C HIS A 2 -4.62 -5.79 -40.97
N CYS A 3 -5.39 -6.04 -42.03
CA CYS A 3 -6.81 -5.63 -42.07
C CYS A 3 -7.63 -6.55 -42.98
N ARG A 4 -8.95 -6.31 -43.03
CA ARG A 4 -9.88 -7.04 -43.90
C ARG A 4 -9.59 -6.83 -45.39
N SER A 5 -9.07 -5.67 -45.79
CA SER A 5 -8.62 -5.46 -47.17
C SER A 5 -7.44 -6.36 -47.53
N CYS A 6 -6.58 -6.72 -46.57
CA CYS A 6 -5.52 -7.70 -46.77
C CYS A 6 -6.07 -9.12 -46.96
N GLU A 7 -7.18 -9.48 -46.30
CA GLU A 7 -7.86 -10.78 -46.52
C GLU A 7 -8.34 -10.87 -47.96
N LEU A 8 -9.07 -9.85 -48.43
CA LEU A 8 -9.63 -9.83 -49.78
C LEU A 8 -8.55 -9.87 -50.87
N LEU A 9 -7.44 -9.14 -50.69
CA LEU A 9 -6.30 -9.18 -51.61
C LEU A 9 -5.66 -10.57 -51.71
N LEU A 10 -5.51 -11.25 -50.57
CA LEU A 10 -4.95 -12.60 -50.53
C LEU A 10 -5.94 -13.64 -51.05
N GLU A 11 -7.23 -13.51 -50.77
CA GLU A 11 -8.29 -14.36 -51.32
C GLU A 11 -8.31 -14.28 -52.85
N ASP A 12 -8.30 -13.05 -53.39
CA ASP A 12 -8.27 -12.82 -54.83
C ASP A 12 -7.00 -13.40 -55.48
N GLY A 13 -5.81 -13.13 -54.90
CA GLY A 13 -4.55 -13.65 -55.42
C GLY A 13 -4.46 -15.18 -55.41
N ILE A 14 -4.86 -15.83 -54.32
CA ILE A 14 -4.80 -17.29 -54.19
C ILE A 14 -5.90 -17.97 -55.03
N SER A 15 -7.06 -17.34 -55.21
CA SER A 15 -8.17 -17.90 -56.02
C SER A 15 -7.82 -18.06 -57.50
N LYS A 16 -6.82 -17.33 -57.99
CA LYS A 16 -6.34 -17.38 -59.38
C LYS A 16 -5.37 -18.54 -59.64
N VAL A 17 -4.93 -19.25 -58.61
CA VAL A 17 -4.03 -20.40 -58.73
C VAL A 17 -4.81 -21.62 -59.22
N GLN A 18 -4.24 -22.36 -60.17
CA GLN A 18 -4.90 -23.51 -60.78
C GLN A 18 -5.12 -24.63 -59.73
N GLY A 19 -6.33 -25.20 -59.70
CA GLY A 19 -6.72 -26.26 -58.73
C GLY A 19 -7.37 -25.74 -57.44
N VAL A 20 -7.37 -24.42 -57.22
CA VAL A 20 -8.06 -23.80 -56.06
C VAL A 20 -9.56 -23.66 -56.34
N GLN A 21 -10.40 -24.22 -55.48
CA GLN A 21 -11.87 -24.13 -55.58
C GLN A 21 -12.47 -23.10 -54.64
N ASN A 22 -11.92 -22.99 -53.42
CA ASN A 22 -12.35 -22.02 -52.43
C ASN A 22 -11.15 -21.57 -51.59
N VAL A 23 -11.12 -20.28 -51.26
CA VAL A 23 -10.11 -19.71 -50.37
C VAL A 23 -10.83 -18.95 -49.25
N CYS A 24 -10.39 -19.15 -48.02
CA CYS A 24 -10.79 -18.33 -46.88
C CYS A 24 -9.53 -17.84 -46.17
N VAL A 25 -9.33 -16.52 -46.14
CA VAL A 25 -8.19 -15.89 -45.46
C VAL A 25 -8.67 -15.18 -44.21
N SER A 26 -7.96 -15.37 -43.10
CA SER A 26 -8.25 -14.67 -41.85
C SER A 26 -7.04 -13.85 -41.38
N TYR A 27 -7.14 -12.52 -41.44
CA TYR A 27 -6.13 -11.62 -40.89
C TYR A 27 -6.01 -11.76 -39.38
N GLN A 28 -7.11 -12.10 -38.70
CA GLN A 28 -7.12 -12.31 -37.24
C GLN A 28 -6.32 -13.55 -36.83
N LYS A 29 -6.39 -14.62 -37.62
CA LYS A 29 -5.65 -15.87 -37.35
C LYS A 29 -4.27 -15.91 -37.99
N GLY A 30 -4.04 -15.07 -39.01
CA GLY A 30 -2.84 -15.11 -39.83
C GLY A 30 -2.78 -16.36 -40.71
N GLU A 31 -3.93 -16.94 -41.07
CA GLU A 31 -4.05 -18.25 -41.71
C GLU A 31 -4.90 -18.14 -42.99
N ALA A 32 -4.52 -18.87 -44.04
CA ALA A 32 -5.29 -19.04 -45.26
C ALA A 32 -5.66 -20.52 -45.42
N THR A 33 -6.94 -20.81 -45.58
CA THR A 33 -7.45 -22.17 -45.83
C THR A 33 -7.80 -22.28 -47.30
N ILE A 34 -7.21 -23.25 -47.99
CA ILE A 34 -7.38 -23.47 -49.43
C ILE A 34 -8.10 -24.80 -49.61
N GLY A 35 -9.31 -24.75 -50.15
CA GLY A 35 -10.06 -25.92 -50.61
C GLY A 35 -9.72 -26.20 -52.07
N TYR A 36 -9.34 -27.44 -52.36
CA TYR A 36 -9.04 -27.93 -53.71
C TYR A 36 -9.72 -29.27 -53.95
N GLY A 37 -9.93 -29.60 -55.23
CA GLY A 37 -10.57 -30.83 -55.67
C GLY A 37 -9.59 -32.00 -55.76
N GLN A 38 -9.62 -32.74 -56.87
CA GLN A 38 -8.65 -33.81 -57.12
C GLN A 38 -7.27 -33.29 -57.53
N ASP A 39 -7.22 -32.11 -58.17
CA ASP A 39 -5.97 -31.45 -58.56
C ASP A 39 -5.43 -30.60 -57.42
N VAL A 40 -4.32 -31.04 -56.83
CA VAL A 40 -3.66 -30.32 -55.74
C VAL A 40 -2.94 -29.09 -56.31
N PRO A 41 -3.26 -27.86 -55.86
CA PRO A 41 -2.62 -26.66 -56.34
C PRO A 41 -1.11 -26.68 -56.05
N SER A 42 -0.31 -26.24 -57.01
CA SER A 42 1.15 -26.20 -56.87
C SER A 42 1.55 -25.28 -55.72
N ARG A 43 2.27 -25.83 -54.75
CA ARG A 43 2.77 -25.07 -53.58
C ARG A 43 3.60 -23.85 -53.99
N LEU A 44 4.35 -23.95 -55.08
CA LEU A 44 5.19 -22.89 -55.63
C LEU A 44 4.36 -21.72 -56.20
N GLU A 45 3.22 -22.02 -56.80
CA GLU A 45 2.32 -21.00 -57.38
C GLU A 45 1.51 -20.30 -56.29
N VAL A 46 1.05 -21.05 -55.28
CA VAL A 46 0.41 -20.47 -54.09
C VAL A 46 1.39 -19.55 -53.35
N GLU A 47 2.64 -19.96 -53.18
CA GLU A 47 3.65 -19.11 -52.54
C GLU A 47 3.96 -17.85 -53.36
N ARG A 48 4.02 -17.96 -54.69
CA ARG A 48 4.19 -16.80 -55.57
C ARG A 48 3.04 -15.81 -55.45
N ALA A 49 1.79 -16.28 -55.49
CA ALA A 49 0.61 -15.43 -55.33
C ALA A 49 0.59 -14.70 -53.97
N ILE A 50 1.02 -15.37 -52.90
CA ILE A 50 1.14 -14.77 -51.57
C ILE A 50 2.26 -13.72 -51.52
N ARG A 51 3.40 -13.98 -52.17
CA ARG A 51 4.53 -13.02 -52.28
C ARG A 51 4.18 -11.80 -53.12
N GLU A 52 3.46 -11.97 -54.22
CA GLU A 52 2.95 -10.88 -55.06
C GLU A 52 1.95 -9.98 -54.30
N ALA A 53 1.17 -10.57 -53.39
CA ALA A 53 0.33 -9.82 -52.45
C ALA A 53 1.12 -9.14 -51.30
N GLY A 54 2.44 -9.28 -51.26
CA GLY A 54 3.33 -8.66 -50.27
C GLY A 54 3.46 -9.43 -48.95
N TYR A 55 3.18 -10.74 -48.95
CA TYR A 55 3.23 -11.59 -47.75
C TYR A 55 4.18 -12.78 -47.92
N GLU A 56 4.57 -13.41 -46.80
CA GLU A 56 5.36 -14.64 -46.80
C GLU A 56 4.67 -15.74 -45.99
N ILE A 57 4.88 -17.00 -46.41
CA ILE A 57 4.38 -18.17 -45.70
C ILE A 57 5.32 -18.48 -44.53
N GLY A 58 4.79 -18.44 -43.31
CA GLY A 58 5.52 -18.79 -42.09
C GLY A 58 4.85 -19.94 -41.34
N VAL A 59 5.66 -20.76 -40.66
CA VAL A 59 5.13 -21.67 -39.63
C VAL A 59 4.83 -20.84 -38.39
N LYS A 60 3.62 -20.94 -37.85
CA LYS A 60 3.21 -20.25 -36.62
C LYS A 60 4.09 -20.72 -35.47
N GLN A 61 5.19 -20.01 -35.21
CA GLN A 61 6.01 -20.26 -34.03
C GLN A 61 5.12 -20.05 -32.80
N LEU A 62 5.02 -21.08 -31.94
CA LEU A 62 4.31 -20.98 -30.67
C LEU A 62 4.86 -19.77 -29.91
N ALA A 63 4.02 -18.75 -29.71
CA ALA A 63 4.42 -17.55 -29.00
C ALA A 63 5.03 -17.92 -27.65
N THR A 64 6.31 -17.59 -27.47
CA THR A 64 7.06 -17.88 -26.24
C THR A 64 6.50 -17.05 -25.08
N TRP A 65 6.57 -17.58 -23.86
CA TRP A 65 6.12 -16.87 -22.66
C TRP A 65 6.92 -15.59 -22.39
N PHE A 66 8.20 -15.58 -22.76
CA PHE A 66 9.10 -14.45 -22.67
C PHE A 66 9.68 -14.13 -24.05
N SER A 67 9.81 -12.84 -24.37
CA SER A 67 10.45 -12.37 -25.59
C SER A 67 11.91 -12.79 -25.62
N ARG A 68 12.42 -13.14 -26.80
CA ARG A 68 13.85 -13.38 -27.01
C ARG A 68 14.59 -12.15 -27.52
N ASN A 69 13.88 -11.04 -27.75
CA ASN A 69 14.46 -9.84 -28.31
C ASN A 69 15.15 -9.00 -27.21
N PRO A 70 16.48 -8.77 -27.30
CA PRO A 70 17.20 -7.96 -26.31
C PRO A 70 16.70 -6.51 -26.23
N HIS A 71 16.07 -6.00 -27.30
CA HIS A 71 15.46 -4.67 -27.32
C HIS A 71 14.33 -4.54 -26.29
N ASP A 72 13.54 -5.59 -26.05
CA ASP A 72 12.40 -5.52 -25.11
C ASP A 72 12.88 -5.39 -23.66
N TYR A 73 13.97 -6.08 -23.31
CA TYR A 73 14.59 -5.98 -22.00
C TYR A 73 15.32 -4.65 -21.78
N ARG A 74 15.90 -4.06 -22.83
CA ARG A 74 16.48 -2.72 -22.77
C ARG A 74 15.42 -1.66 -22.47
N GLU A 75 14.26 -1.75 -23.13
CA GLU A 75 13.11 -0.86 -22.87
C GLU A 75 12.57 -1.05 -21.45
N LEU A 76 12.51 -2.29 -20.95
CA LEU A 76 12.11 -2.58 -19.57
C LEU A 76 13.11 -2.01 -18.54
N GLY A 77 14.41 -2.13 -18.80
CA GLY A 77 15.45 -1.54 -17.95
C GLY A 77 15.35 -0.02 -17.90
N LEU A 78 15.13 0.63 -19.04
CA LEU A 78 14.91 2.08 -19.11
C LEU A 78 13.63 2.49 -18.36
N ALA A 79 12.54 1.75 -18.54
CA ALA A 79 11.29 1.95 -17.80
C ALA A 79 11.49 1.89 -16.28
N PHE A 80 12.30 0.94 -15.79
CA PHE A 80 12.64 0.84 -14.38
C PHE A 80 13.41 2.05 -13.86
N VAL A 81 14.40 2.53 -14.62
CA VAL A 81 15.17 3.74 -14.28
C VAL A 81 14.29 4.99 -14.25
N ILE A 82 13.39 5.15 -15.23
CA ILE A 82 12.42 6.26 -15.26
C ILE A 82 11.52 6.20 -14.02
N LEU A 83 11.02 5.02 -13.67
CA LEU A 83 10.15 4.84 -12.51
C LEU A 83 10.86 5.16 -11.20
N LEU A 84 12.13 4.77 -11.05
CA LEU A 84 12.96 5.16 -9.90
C LEU A 84 13.18 6.67 -9.84
N ALA A 85 13.52 7.31 -10.98
CA ALA A 85 13.70 8.76 -11.03
C ALA A 85 12.42 9.51 -10.63
N LEU A 86 11.26 9.08 -11.14
CA LEU A 86 9.96 9.64 -10.77
C LEU A 86 9.65 9.44 -9.28
N TYR A 87 9.97 8.27 -8.71
CA TYR A 87 9.80 8.00 -7.29
C TYR A 87 10.64 8.95 -6.42
N PHE A 88 11.93 9.10 -6.72
CA PHE A 88 12.81 10.00 -5.98
C PHE A 88 12.41 11.48 -6.15
N ALA A 89 11.96 11.89 -7.35
CA ALA A 89 11.45 13.23 -7.58
C ALA A 89 10.16 13.51 -6.78
N ALA A 90 9.21 12.58 -6.79
CA ALA A 90 7.97 12.69 -6.02
C ALA A 90 8.22 12.75 -4.51
N ARG A 91 9.21 11.98 -4.02
CA ARG A 91 9.66 12.01 -2.62
C ARG A 91 10.35 13.34 -2.29
N GLY A 92 11.21 13.86 -3.16
CA GLY A 92 11.90 15.14 -2.97
C GLY A 92 10.95 16.34 -2.96
N LEU A 93 9.84 16.27 -3.70
CA LEU A 93 8.79 17.29 -3.74
C LEU A 93 7.78 17.16 -2.58
N GLY A 94 7.90 16.15 -1.70
CA GLY A 94 6.97 15.93 -0.58
C GLY A 94 5.55 15.52 -1.00
N ILE A 95 5.31 15.19 -2.27
CA ILE A 95 3.98 14.82 -2.79
C ILE A 95 3.46 13.54 -2.14
N LEU A 96 4.38 12.65 -1.73
CA LEU A 96 4.06 11.37 -1.09
C LEU A 96 3.60 11.52 0.37
N ASP A 97 3.86 12.65 1.01
CA ASP A 97 3.58 12.90 2.43
C ASP A 97 2.33 13.77 2.67
N LEU A 98 1.65 14.20 1.60
CA LEU A 98 0.41 14.99 1.67
C LEU A 98 -0.74 14.18 2.29
N SER A 99 -0.88 14.27 3.61
CA SER A 99 -2.05 13.77 4.34
C SER A 99 -3.07 14.90 4.52
N LEU A 100 -4.21 14.79 3.85
CA LEU A 100 -5.33 15.69 4.04
C LEU A 100 -6.09 15.29 5.32
N GLU A 101 -5.77 15.98 6.41
CA GLU A 101 -6.32 15.72 7.75
C GLU A 101 -7.50 16.67 8.00
N THR A 102 -8.69 16.31 7.51
CA THR A 102 -9.92 17.06 7.83
C THR A 102 -11.00 16.15 8.44
N GLN A 103 -11.69 16.66 9.45
CA GLN A 103 -12.67 15.90 10.26
C GLN A 103 -14.06 15.85 9.61
N LYS A 104 -14.33 16.67 8.57
CA LYS A 104 -15.60 16.69 7.83
C LYS A 104 -15.33 16.89 6.33
N VAL A 105 -15.84 15.98 5.49
CA VAL A 105 -15.82 16.17 4.03
C VAL A 105 -16.93 17.17 3.66
N THR A 106 -16.55 18.39 3.35
CA THR A 106 -17.44 19.28 2.58
C THR A 106 -17.39 18.88 1.10
N TYR A 107 -18.40 19.24 0.31
CA TYR A 107 -18.43 18.93 -1.13
C TYR A 107 -17.16 19.36 -1.90
N PRO A 108 -16.57 20.55 -1.65
CA PRO A 108 -15.29 20.92 -2.26
C PRO A 108 -14.14 19.99 -1.85
N MET A 109 -14.18 19.45 -0.64
CA MET A 109 -13.18 18.50 -0.17
C MET A 109 -13.24 17.18 -0.94
N ALA A 110 -14.44 16.70 -1.28
CA ALA A 110 -14.58 15.50 -2.12
C ALA A 110 -13.93 15.70 -3.51
N LEU A 111 -14.09 16.89 -4.10
CA LEU A 111 -13.45 17.27 -5.35
C LEU A 111 -11.91 17.34 -5.22
N ILE A 112 -11.39 17.96 -4.15
CA ILE A 112 -9.95 18.07 -3.89
C ILE A 112 -9.34 16.69 -3.66
N VAL A 113 -9.98 15.84 -2.85
CA VAL A 113 -9.55 14.46 -2.65
C VAL A 113 -9.58 13.69 -3.97
N GLY A 114 -10.56 13.94 -4.84
CA GLY A 114 -10.57 13.42 -6.21
C GLY A 114 -9.36 13.87 -7.03
N LEU A 115 -9.00 15.16 -6.98
CA LEU A 115 -7.84 15.70 -7.69
C LEU A 115 -6.53 15.06 -7.20
N VAL A 116 -6.35 14.97 -5.88
CA VAL A 116 -5.18 14.31 -5.27
C VAL A 116 -5.16 12.82 -5.62
N ALA A 117 -6.31 12.13 -5.54
CA ALA A 117 -6.43 10.74 -5.92
C ALA A 117 -6.07 10.51 -7.40
N GLY A 118 -6.41 11.47 -8.27
CA GLY A 118 -6.07 11.47 -9.69
C GLY A 118 -4.57 11.63 -9.98
N ILE A 119 -3.76 12.09 -9.02
CA ILE A 119 -2.29 12.20 -9.14
C ILE A 119 -1.59 11.07 -8.34
N SER A 120 -2.33 10.39 -7.47
CA SER A 120 -1.82 9.32 -6.60
C SER A 120 -1.65 7.96 -7.31
N THR A 121 -1.30 6.93 -6.53
CA THR A 121 -1.25 5.52 -6.96
C THR A 121 -2.58 4.98 -7.48
N CYS A 122 -3.72 5.57 -7.09
CA CYS A 122 -5.04 5.22 -7.64
C CYS A 122 -5.12 5.50 -9.15
N MET A 123 -4.27 6.40 -9.63
CA MET A 123 -4.15 6.69 -11.04
C MET A 123 -3.36 5.65 -11.80
N ALA A 124 -2.38 4.99 -11.18
CA ALA A 124 -1.71 3.86 -11.82
C ALA A 124 -2.72 2.73 -12.13
N LEU A 125 -3.72 2.53 -11.25
CA LEU A 125 -4.82 1.58 -11.46
C LEU A 125 -5.73 1.99 -12.63
N VAL A 126 -6.44 3.10 -12.46
CA VAL A 126 -7.52 3.52 -13.37
C VAL A 126 -6.92 4.03 -14.69
N GLY A 127 -5.80 4.75 -14.60
CA GLY A 127 -4.96 5.17 -15.71
C GLY A 127 -4.39 3.99 -16.50
N GLY A 128 -3.86 2.96 -15.82
CA GLY A 128 -3.38 1.74 -16.49
C GLY A 128 -4.48 0.98 -17.23
N LEU A 129 -5.68 0.88 -16.64
CA LEU A 129 -6.84 0.25 -17.28
C LEU A 129 -7.33 1.03 -18.50
N ILE A 130 -7.54 2.35 -18.37
CA ILE A 130 -8.00 3.19 -19.49
C ILE A 130 -6.95 3.20 -20.60
N LEU A 131 -5.67 3.23 -20.26
CA LEU A 131 -4.55 3.15 -21.19
C LEU A 131 -4.48 1.80 -21.90
N GLY A 132 -4.68 0.69 -21.19
CA GLY A 132 -4.68 -0.63 -21.83
C GLY A 132 -5.80 -0.80 -22.86
N VAL A 133 -6.98 -0.24 -22.57
CA VAL A 133 -8.12 -0.25 -23.50
C VAL A 133 -7.89 0.74 -24.65
N SER A 134 -7.37 1.93 -24.37
CA SER A 134 -7.17 2.99 -25.38
C SER A 134 -5.96 2.75 -26.28
N ALA A 135 -4.85 2.24 -25.74
CA ALA A 135 -3.67 1.85 -26.51
C ALA A 135 -4.04 0.78 -27.53
N ARG A 136 -4.81 -0.23 -27.13
CA ARG A 136 -5.33 -1.26 -28.03
C ARG A 136 -6.25 -0.69 -29.11
N HIS A 137 -7.07 0.30 -28.76
CA HIS A 137 -7.92 1.00 -29.72
C HIS A 137 -7.09 1.83 -30.71
N ALA A 138 -6.09 2.57 -30.23
CA ALA A 138 -5.20 3.42 -31.01
C ALA A 138 -4.26 2.63 -31.93
N GLU A 139 -3.73 1.48 -31.47
CA GLU A 139 -2.89 0.57 -32.26
C GLU A 139 -3.67 -0.06 -33.41
N ARG A 140 -4.96 -0.39 -33.20
CA ARG A 140 -5.81 -0.99 -34.23
C ARG A 140 -6.45 0.01 -35.19
N HIS A 141 -6.45 1.31 -34.84
CA HIS A 141 -6.95 2.38 -35.69
C HIS A 141 -5.84 3.44 -35.91
N PRO A 142 -4.72 3.09 -36.57
CA PRO A 142 -3.60 4.01 -36.78
C PRO A 142 -4.02 5.26 -37.57
N GLU A 143 -4.95 5.11 -38.51
CA GLU A 143 -5.53 6.16 -39.37
C GLU A 143 -6.44 7.16 -38.64
N ALA A 144 -6.88 6.87 -37.41
CA ALA A 144 -7.85 7.72 -36.71
C ALA A 144 -7.24 9.05 -36.25
N THR A 145 -8.01 10.13 -36.37
CA THR A 145 -7.59 11.48 -35.93
C THR A 145 -7.39 11.54 -34.43
N SER A 146 -6.57 12.47 -33.94
CA SER A 146 -6.31 12.63 -32.50
C SER A 146 -7.60 12.78 -31.68
N TRP A 147 -8.62 13.44 -32.24
CA TRP A 147 -9.94 13.58 -31.62
C TRP A 147 -10.72 12.26 -31.54
N GLN A 148 -10.67 11.44 -32.59
CA GLN A 148 -11.30 10.12 -32.58
C GLN A 148 -10.63 9.18 -31.57
N LYS A 149 -9.30 9.27 -31.42
CA LYS A 149 -8.53 8.54 -30.40
C LYS A 149 -8.82 9.04 -28.98
N PHE A 150 -9.18 10.31 -28.81
CA PHE A 150 -9.52 10.91 -27.51
C PHE A 150 -10.97 10.60 -27.06
N ARG A 151 -11.91 10.48 -28.00
CA ARG A 151 -13.35 10.24 -27.73
C ARG A 151 -13.63 9.11 -26.71
N PRO A 152 -12.96 7.94 -26.75
CA PRO A 152 -13.09 6.90 -25.71
C PRO A 152 -12.88 7.39 -24.28
N HIS A 153 -11.92 8.28 -24.06
CA HIS A 153 -11.58 8.80 -22.74
C HIS A 153 -12.68 9.71 -22.19
N LEU A 154 -13.33 10.47 -23.07
CA LEU A 154 -14.44 11.34 -22.67
C LEU A 154 -15.65 10.50 -22.21
N TYR A 155 -16.09 9.53 -23.03
CA TYR A 155 -17.21 8.66 -22.66
C TYR A 155 -16.90 7.81 -21.43
N PHE A 156 -15.66 7.35 -21.26
CA PHE A 156 -15.23 6.67 -20.05
C PHE A 156 -15.41 7.55 -18.80
N ASN A 157 -14.92 8.80 -18.82
CA ASN A 157 -15.02 9.69 -17.67
C ASN A 157 -16.46 10.13 -17.40
N VAL A 158 -17.27 10.37 -18.44
CA VAL A 158 -18.70 10.67 -18.28
C VAL A 158 -19.42 9.48 -17.62
N GLY A 159 -19.18 8.26 -18.11
CA GLY A 159 -19.75 7.06 -17.50
C GLY A 159 -19.27 6.85 -16.07
N ARG A 160 -18.00 7.18 -15.77
CA ARG A 160 -17.44 7.14 -14.42
C ARG A 160 -18.11 8.13 -13.48
N ILE A 161 -18.27 9.39 -13.87
CA ILE A 161 -18.90 10.43 -13.03
C ILE A 161 -20.37 10.07 -12.74
N LEU A 162 -21.13 9.73 -13.79
CA LEU A 162 -22.55 9.37 -13.64
C LEU A 162 -22.72 8.06 -12.85
N GLY A 163 -21.87 7.07 -13.12
CA GLY A 163 -21.88 5.78 -12.42
C GLY A 163 -21.53 5.94 -10.94
N TYR A 164 -20.51 6.73 -10.61
CA TYR A 164 -20.12 7.01 -9.23
C TYR A 164 -21.19 7.79 -8.48
N ALA A 165 -21.84 8.77 -9.13
CA ALA A 165 -22.95 9.48 -8.52
C ALA A 165 -24.14 8.54 -8.24
N ALA A 166 -24.56 7.73 -9.22
CA ALA A 166 -25.68 6.80 -9.05
C ALA A 166 -25.40 5.73 -8.00
N LEU A 167 -24.24 5.06 -8.07
CA LEU A 167 -23.84 4.02 -7.13
C LEU A 167 -23.53 4.59 -5.74
N GLY A 168 -22.96 5.79 -5.67
CA GLY A 168 -22.72 6.52 -4.42
C GLY A 168 -24.01 6.90 -3.71
N GLY A 169 -25.02 7.35 -4.46
CA GLY A 169 -26.34 7.61 -3.89
C GLY A 169 -27.01 6.34 -3.40
N LEU A 170 -26.90 5.24 -4.16
CA LEU A 170 -27.39 3.94 -3.72
C LEU A 170 -26.72 3.50 -2.40
N LEU A 171 -25.40 3.65 -2.29
CA LEU A 171 -24.66 3.39 -1.04
C LEU A 171 -25.13 4.29 0.11
N GLY A 172 -25.44 5.56 -0.16
CA GLY A 172 -25.97 6.50 0.83
C GLY A 172 -27.30 6.04 1.43
N ILE A 173 -28.22 5.51 0.62
CA ILE A 173 -29.48 4.91 1.12
C ILE A 173 -29.20 3.61 1.87
N LEU A 174 -28.30 2.77 1.34
CA LEU A 174 -27.97 1.45 1.91
C LEU A 174 -27.09 1.53 3.18
N GLY A 175 -26.80 2.74 3.65
CA GLY A 175 -25.83 3.12 4.68
C GLY A 175 -25.89 2.40 6.04
N GLY A 176 -26.94 1.60 6.29
CA GLY A 176 -27.11 0.80 7.50
C GLY A 176 -27.03 -0.73 7.32
N PHE A 177 -27.11 -1.26 6.09
CA PHE A 177 -27.31 -2.69 5.82
C PHE A 177 -26.13 -3.40 5.15
N LEU A 178 -25.24 -2.67 4.47
CA LEU A 178 -24.12 -3.25 3.74
C LEU A 178 -22.86 -3.40 4.61
N LYS A 179 -22.73 -4.55 5.28
CA LYS A 179 -21.42 -5.03 5.77
C LYS A 179 -20.78 -5.87 4.66
N LEU A 180 -19.85 -5.30 3.89
CA LEU A 180 -19.04 -6.08 2.97
C LEU A 180 -18.19 -7.08 3.77
N SER A 181 -18.32 -8.37 3.45
CA SER A 181 -17.55 -9.39 4.14
C SER A 181 -16.06 -9.29 3.76
N ASN A 182 -15.18 -9.60 4.71
CA ASN A 182 -13.74 -9.62 4.45
C ASN A 182 -13.38 -10.61 3.33
N THR A 183 -14.12 -11.72 3.23
CA THR A 183 -13.99 -12.71 2.17
C THR A 183 -14.30 -12.13 0.79
N MET A 184 -15.36 -11.33 0.66
CA MET A 184 -15.71 -10.67 -0.61
C MET A 184 -14.65 -9.64 -1.00
N LEU A 185 -14.15 -8.85 -0.04
CA LEU A 185 -13.06 -7.89 -0.28
C LEU A 185 -11.76 -8.58 -0.70
N MET A 186 -11.44 -9.73 -0.10
CA MET A 186 -10.28 -10.56 -0.47
C MET A 186 -10.37 -11.03 -1.91
N PHE A 187 -11.48 -11.68 -2.32
CA PHE A 187 -11.65 -12.17 -3.70
C PHE A 187 -11.64 -11.03 -4.72
N LEU A 188 -12.30 -9.91 -4.42
CA LEU A 188 -12.33 -8.75 -5.30
C LEU A 188 -10.94 -8.13 -5.47
N THR A 189 -10.20 -7.95 -4.37
CA THR A 189 -8.83 -7.41 -4.40
C THR A 189 -7.87 -8.34 -5.14
N LEU A 190 -8.00 -9.66 -4.94
CA LEU A 190 -7.23 -10.66 -5.66
C LEU A 190 -7.53 -10.62 -7.16
N ALA A 191 -8.81 -10.61 -7.54
CA ALA A 191 -9.22 -10.57 -8.94
C ALA A 191 -8.67 -9.34 -9.65
N VAL A 192 -8.78 -8.15 -9.03
CA VAL A 192 -8.23 -6.91 -9.60
C VAL A 192 -6.70 -6.97 -9.67
N GLY A 193 -6.03 -7.45 -8.62
CA GLY A 193 -4.57 -7.64 -8.63
C GLY A 193 -4.08 -8.56 -9.75
N VAL A 194 -4.77 -9.67 -10.01
CA VAL A 194 -4.43 -10.60 -11.11
C VAL A 194 -4.64 -9.96 -12.47
N VAL A 195 -5.79 -9.29 -12.69
CA VAL A 195 -6.07 -8.58 -13.95
C VAL A 195 -5.00 -7.53 -14.24
N MET A 196 -4.58 -6.80 -13.22
CA MET A 196 -3.50 -5.81 -13.33
C MET A 196 -2.15 -6.42 -13.67
N VAL A 197 -1.77 -7.53 -13.02
CA VAL A 197 -0.51 -8.22 -13.33
C VAL A 197 -0.50 -8.63 -14.80
N VAL A 198 -1.61 -9.20 -15.29
CA VAL A 198 -1.76 -9.61 -16.69
C VAL A 198 -1.71 -8.40 -17.64
N LEU A 199 -2.41 -7.31 -17.31
CA LEU A 199 -2.44 -6.11 -18.15
C LEU A 199 -1.08 -5.40 -18.17
N GLY A 200 -0.43 -5.25 -17.02
CA GLY A 200 0.91 -4.69 -16.90
C GLY A 200 1.92 -5.49 -17.71
N LEU A 201 1.91 -6.82 -17.59
CA LEU A 201 2.80 -7.69 -18.35
C LEU A 201 2.57 -7.58 -19.87
N LYS A 202 1.32 -7.40 -20.33
CA LYS A 202 1.04 -7.10 -21.75
C LYS A 202 1.64 -5.78 -22.21
N LEU A 203 1.44 -4.73 -21.42
CA LEU A 203 1.91 -3.38 -21.74
C LEU A 203 3.45 -3.29 -21.73
N THR A 204 4.14 -4.11 -20.95
CA THR A 204 5.62 -4.19 -20.99
C THR A 204 6.18 -4.75 -22.31
N GLY A 205 5.36 -5.46 -23.10
CA GLY A 205 5.81 -6.09 -24.35
C GLY A 205 6.68 -7.34 -24.18
N VAL A 206 7.02 -7.71 -22.93
CA VAL A 206 7.95 -8.81 -22.59
C VAL A 206 7.35 -10.20 -22.84
N SER A 207 6.03 -10.34 -22.86
CA SER A 207 5.37 -11.63 -23.09
C SER A 207 4.60 -11.64 -24.42
N PRO A 208 5.20 -12.16 -25.52
CA PRO A 208 4.54 -12.29 -26.82
C PRO A 208 3.25 -13.10 -26.75
N ARG A 209 3.21 -14.15 -25.92
CA ARG A 209 2.01 -14.98 -25.74
C ARG A 209 0.81 -14.22 -25.17
N LEU A 210 1.07 -13.21 -24.35
CA LEU A 210 0.02 -12.40 -23.74
C LEU A 210 -0.46 -11.25 -24.64
N LYS A 211 0.29 -10.85 -25.68
CA LYS A 211 -0.12 -9.76 -26.59
C LYS A 211 -1.51 -10.00 -27.21
N ASP A 212 -1.78 -11.24 -27.62
CA ASP A 212 -3.03 -11.61 -28.30
C ASP A 212 -4.09 -12.20 -27.36
N ALA A 213 -3.75 -12.42 -26.08
CA ALA A 213 -4.70 -12.96 -25.12
C ALA A 213 -5.79 -11.91 -24.85
N SER A 214 -6.96 -11.99 -25.49
CA SER A 214 -8.13 -11.26 -25.03
C SER A 214 -8.80 -12.05 -23.91
N PHE A 215 -8.76 -11.54 -22.68
CA PHE A 215 -9.58 -12.07 -21.59
C PHE A 215 -11.03 -11.66 -21.86
N THR A 216 -11.68 -12.34 -22.79
CA THR A 216 -13.08 -12.11 -23.13
C THR A 216 -13.96 -12.77 -22.08
N LEU A 217 -15.03 -12.09 -21.66
CA LEU A 217 -16.02 -12.69 -20.77
C LEU A 217 -16.52 -14.02 -21.38
N PRO A 218 -16.68 -15.08 -20.57
CA PRO A 218 -17.30 -16.32 -21.04
C PRO A 218 -18.69 -16.01 -21.63
N ALA A 219 -19.05 -16.73 -22.70
CA ALA A 219 -20.24 -16.41 -23.52
C ALA A 219 -21.55 -16.34 -22.72
N SER A 220 -21.63 -16.98 -21.57
CA SER A 220 -22.76 -16.95 -20.64
C SER A 220 -22.85 -15.59 -19.91
N LEU A 221 -21.71 -15.08 -19.42
CA LEU A 221 -21.63 -13.81 -18.72
C LEU A 221 -21.75 -12.63 -19.70
N ALA A 222 -21.17 -12.77 -20.90
CA ALA A 222 -21.34 -11.79 -21.98
C ALA A 222 -22.81 -11.64 -22.39
N ARG A 223 -23.57 -12.74 -22.51
CA ARG A 223 -25.02 -12.71 -22.78
C ARG A 223 -25.82 -12.10 -21.62
N LEU A 224 -25.47 -12.40 -20.37
CA LEU A 224 -26.11 -11.82 -19.18
C LEU A 224 -25.96 -10.29 -19.14
N PHE A 225 -24.79 -9.78 -19.53
CA PHE A 225 -24.52 -8.33 -19.64
C PHE A 225 -24.98 -7.72 -20.99
N GLY A 226 -25.68 -8.47 -21.84
CA GLY A 226 -26.18 -7.98 -23.14
C GLY A 226 -25.09 -7.68 -24.17
N ILE A 227 -23.88 -8.22 -23.98
CA ILE A 227 -22.74 -8.08 -24.89
C ILE A 227 -22.86 -9.18 -25.94
N SER A 228 -23.44 -8.85 -27.09
CA SER A 228 -23.56 -9.78 -28.21
C SER A 228 -22.20 -10.00 -28.87
N ARG A 229 -21.88 -11.25 -29.22
CA ARG A 229 -20.60 -11.68 -29.85
C ARG A 229 -20.30 -10.98 -31.18
N HIS A 230 -21.27 -10.24 -31.72
CA HIS A 230 -21.24 -9.55 -33.01
C HIS A 230 -21.14 -8.01 -32.91
N GLN A 231 -21.01 -7.45 -31.69
CA GLN A 231 -21.06 -6.00 -31.50
C GLN A 231 -19.69 -5.36 -31.69
N LYS A 232 -19.65 -4.27 -32.47
CA LYS A 232 -18.45 -3.48 -32.82
C LYS A 232 -17.45 -3.38 -31.66
N GLU A 233 -16.20 -3.67 -31.99
CA GLU A 233 -14.99 -3.77 -31.15
C GLU A 233 -14.72 -2.54 -30.24
N TYR A 234 -15.47 -1.46 -30.44
CA TYR A 234 -15.58 -0.30 -29.56
C TYR A 234 -17.00 0.28 -29.64
N SER A 235 -17.64 0.52 -28.49
CA SER A 235 -18.93 1.21 -28.38
C SER A 235 -18.86 2.25 -27.26
N HIS A 236 -19.44 3.43 -27.50
CA HIS A 236 -19.56 4.48 -26.48
C HIS A 236 -20.18 3.94 -25.19
N ARG A 237 -21.16 3.04 -25.31
CA ARG A 237 -21.79 2.37 -24.16
C ARG A 237 -20.79 1.52 -23.38
N SER A 238 -19.92 0.78 -24.06
CA SER A 238 -18.87 -0.03 -23.41
C SER A 238 -17.86 0.84 -22.66
N ALA A 239 -17.44 1.97 -23.25
CA ALA A 239 -16.53 2.90 -22.59
C ALA A 239 -17.17 3.51 -21.32
N MET A 240 -18.43 3.95 -21.43
CA MET A 240 -19.19 4.48 -20.29
C MET A 240 -19.38 3.42 -19.18
N MET A 241 -19.76 2.20 -19.54
CA MET A 241 -19.94 1.11 -18.57
C MET A 241 -18.63 0.74 -17.89
N THR A 242 -17.52 0.67 -18.63
CA THR A 242 -16.21 0.39 -18.05
C THR A 242 -15.82 1.50 -17.06
N GLY A 243 -16.10 2.76 -17.40
CA GLY A 243 -15.94 3.90 -16.49
C GLY A 243 -16.77 3.77 -15.22
N ALA A 244 -18.07 3.48 -15.34
CA ALA A 244 -18.96 3.28 -14.19
C ALA A 244 -18.50 2.11 -13.30
N LEU A 245 -18.10 0.99 -13.90
CA LEU A 245 -17.61 -0.19 -13.20
C LEU A 245 -16.30 0.05 -12.45
N THR A 246 -15.58 1.14 -12.73
CA THR A 246 -14.41 1.51 -11.92
C THR A 246 -14.74 1.82 -10.47
N PHE A 247 -16.01 2.05 -10.16
CA PHE A 247 -16.51 2.16 -8.79
C PHE A 247 -16.17 0.92 -7.96
N PHE A 248 -16.17 -0.27 -8.54
CA PHE A 248 -15.88 -1.51 -7.83
C PHE A 248 -14.39 -1.83 -7.74
N LEU A 249 -13.50 -0.97 -8.26
CA LEU A 249 -12.06 -1.19 -8.09
C LEU A 249 -11.63 -0.82 -6.66
N PRO A 250 -10.97 -1.73 -5.93
CA PRO A 250 -10.51 -1.49 -4.57
C PRO A 250 -9.29 -0.55 -4.60
N CYS A 251 -9.54 0.75 -4.54
CA CYS A 251 -8.51 1.77 -4.35
C CYS A 251 -8.80 2.60 -3.10
N GLY A 252 -7.77 2.95 -2.33
CA GLY A 252 -7.95 3.45 -0.96
C GLY A 252 -8.76 4.73 -0.86
N PHE A 253 -8.55 5.66 -1.79
CA PHE A 253 -9.33 6.89 -1.87
C PHE A 253 -10.79 6.63 -2.27
N THR A 254 -11.04 5.72 -3.22
CA THR A 254 -12.42 5.37 -3.60
C THR A 254 -13.13 4.63 -2.46
N GLN A 255 -12.45 3.71 -1.76
CA GLN A 255 -13.01 3.01 -0.60
C GLN A 255 -13.33 3.99 0.54
N ALA A 256 -12.44 4.93 0.85
CA ALA A 256 -12.69 5.93 1.88
C ALA A 256 -13.91 6.79 1.53
N MET A 257 -14.05 7.21 0.27
CA MET A 257 -15.20 7.98 -0.18
C MET A 257 -16.49 7.15 -0.27
N GLN A 258 -16.41 5.86 -0.59
CA GLN A 258 -17.55 4.93 -0.53
C GLN A 258 -18.05 4.74 0.89
N ILE A 259 -17.14 4.55 1.85
CA ILE A 259 -17.47 4.44 3.28
C ILE A 259 -18.07 5.75 3.78
N TYR A 260 -17.50 6.89 3.37
CA TYR A 260 -18.09 8.19 3.70
C TYR A 260 -19.49 8.33 3.10
N ALA A 261 -19.70 7.97 1.83
CA ALA A 261 -21.01 7.99 1.17
C ALA A 261 -22.04 7.14 1.93
N ILE A 262 -21.68 5.92 2.36
CA ILE A 262 -22.49 5.07 3.25
C ILE A 262 -22.87 5.82 4.53
N SER A 263 -21.92 6.53 5.15
CA SER A 263 -22.15 7.27 6.40
C SER A 263 -23.07 8.50 6.26
N THR A 264 -23.31 8.98 5.03
CA THR A 264 -24.21 10.14 4.80
C THR A 264 -25.69 9.81 5.02
N GLY A 265 -26.08 8.53 4.92
CA GLY A 265 -27.47 8.10 5.08
C GLY A 265 -28.46 8.69 4.06
N SER A 266 -27.98 9.36 3.00
CA SER A 266 -28.81 10.08 2.03
C SER A 266 -28.35 9.81 0.60
N PHE A 267 -29.30 9.52 -0.30
CA PHE A 267 -29.03 9.33 -1.71
C PHE A 267 -28.31 10.52 -2.33
N VAL A 268 -28.81 11.73 -2.09
CA VAL A 268 -28.30 12.94 -2.71
C VAL A 268 -26.89 13.25 -2.22
N GLN A 269 -26.66 13.12 -0.92
CA GLN A 269 -25.33 13.37 -0.34
C GLN A 269 -24.30 12.34 -0.82
N GLY A 270 -24.65 11.04 -0.79
CA GLY A 270 -23.80 9.98 -1.33
C GLY A 270 -23.49 10.17 -2.81
N ALA A 271 -24.48 10.58 -3.62
CA ALA A 271 -24.32 10.84 -5.04
C ALA A 271 -23.40 12.04 -5.31
N LEU A 272 -23.57 13.15 -4.58
CA LEU A 272 -22.75 14.34 -4.73
C LEU A 272 -21.30 14.07 -4.33
N VAL A 273 -21.05 13.39 -3.21
CA VAL A 273 -19.70 13.06 -2.76
C VAL A 273 -18.98 12.23 -3.82
N MET A 274 -19.58 11.14 -4.27
CA MET A 274 -18.93 10.22 -5.20
C MET A 274 -18.83 10.81 -6.62
N GLY A 275 -19.82 11.59 -7.04
CA GLY A 275 -19.80 12.32 -8.32
C GLY A 275 -18.71 13.38 -8.36
N LEU A 276 -18.58 14.20 -7.30
CA LEU A 276 -17.53 15.23 -7.20
C LEU A 276 -16.14 14.60 -7.05
N PHE A 277 -16.02 13.50 -6.32
CA PHE A 277 -14.78 12.73 -6.27
C PHE A 277 -14.36 12.24 -7.66
N ALA A 278 -15.29 11.62 -8.41
CA ALA A 278 -15.02 11.18 -9.78
C ALA A 278 -14.68 12.34 -10.72
N LEU A 279 -15.39 13.47 -10.59
CA LEU A 279 -15.12 14.70 -11.33
C LEU A 279 -13.71 15.23 -11.03
N GLY A 280 -13.28 15.21 -9.77
CA GLY A 280 -11.94 15.63 -9.35
C GLY A 280 -10.83 14.79 -9.96
N THR A 281 -11.07 13.48 -10.17
CA THR A 281 -10.09 12.60 -10.83
C THR A 281 -10.06 12.73 -12.37
N ALA A 282 -11.06 13.38 -12.97
CA ALA A 282 -11.23 13.43 -14.43
C ALA A 282 -10.12 14.24 -15.15
N PRO A 283 -9.66 15.40 -14.66
CA PRO A 283 -8.57 16.15 -15.30
C PRO A 283 -7.32 15.30 -15.51
N ALA A 284 -6.89 14.57 -14.49
CA ALA A 284 -5.71 13.70 -14.60
C ALA A 284 -5.93 12.56 -15.63
N LEU A 285 -7.13 11.98 -15.71
CA LEU A 285 -7.42 10.86 -16.62
C LEU A 285 -7.51 11.31 -18.07
N LEU A 286 -8.10 12.48 -18.28
CA LEU A 286 -8.17 13.11 -19.59
C LEU A 286 -6.78 13.55 -20.06
N SER A 287 -5.92 14.05 -19.17
CA SER A 287 -4.53 14.40 -19.49
C SER A 287 -3.74 13.19 -20.01
N ILE A 288 -3.89 12.03 -19.38
CA ILE A 288 -3.26 10.78 -19.83
C ILE A 288 -3.77 10.38 -21.23
N GLY A 289 -5.08 10.47 -21.46
CA GLY A 289 -5.68 10.18 -22.77
C GLY A 289 -5.19 11.13 -23.87
N GLY A 290 -5.08 12.43 -23.57
CA GLY A 290 -4.52 13.44 -24.46
C GLY A 290 -3.06 13.16 -24.80
N LEU A 291 -2.26 12.82 -23.80
CA LEU A 291 -0.84 12.48 -23.99
C LEU A 291 -0.68 11.26 -24.89
N THR A 292 -1.50 10.21 -24.73
CA THR A 292 -1.44 9.04 -25.62
C THR A 292 -1.92 9.29 -27.04
N SER A 293 -2.71 10.34 -27.27
CA SER A 293 -3.15 10.69 -28.63
C SER A 293 -2.03 11.31 -29.48
N VAL A 294 -1.00 11.87 -28.84
CA VAL A 294 0.11 12.58 -29.51
C VAL A 294 1.41 11.79 -29.57
N ILE A 295 1.65 10.85 -28.66
CA ILE A 295 2.89 10.07 -28.62
C ILE A 295 2.90 9.00 -29.74
N LYS A 296 4.00 8.92 -30.51
CA LYS A 296 4.20 7.93 -31.58
C LYS A 296 5.58 7.27 -31.51
N GLY A 297 5.73 6.14 -32.20
CA GLY A 297 7.03 5.48 -32.41
C GLY A 297 7.73 5.00 -31.13
N ALA A 298 9.04 5.24 -31.03
CA ALA A 298 9.85 4.77 -29.90
C ALA A 298 9.42 5.36 -28.55
N VAL A 299 8.92 6.61 -28.53
CA VAL A 299 8.43 7.25 -27.30
C VAL A 299 7.16 6.56 -26.79
N ALA A 300 6.28 6.09 -27.69
CA ALA A 300 5.08 5.33 -27.31
C ALA A 300 5.47 4.00 -26.65
N ARG A 301 6.43 3.29 -27.24
CA ARG A 301 6.93 2.02 -26.71
C ARG A 301 7.49 2.19 -25.28
N ARG A 302 8.32 3.22 -25.06
CA ARG A 302 8.88 3.57 -23.74
C ARG A 302 7.79 3.91 -22.73
N PHE A 303 6.84 4.74 -23.14
CA PHE A 303 5.72 5.15 -22.30
C PHE A 303 4.90 3.94 -21.84
N TYR A 304 4.47 3.08 -22.77
CA TYR A 304 3.69 1.88 -22.43
C TYR A 304 4.49 0.86 -21.62
N ALA A 305 5.79 0.71 -21.88
CA ALA A 305 6.65 -0.14 -21.06
C ALA A 305 6.75 0.37 -19.61
N THR A 306 6.90 1.69 -19.43
CA THR A 306 6.97 2.33 -18.11
C THR A 306 5.65 2.20 -17.35
N VAL A 307 4.52 2.53 -18.00
CA VAL A 307 3.19 2.35 -17.42
C VAL A 307 2.91 0.88 -17.11
N GLY A 308 3.24 -0.01 -18.04
CA GLY A 308 3.05 -1.46 -17.89
C GLY A 308 3.82 -2.03 -16.71
N LEU A 309 5.08 -1.60 -16.52
CA LEU A 309 5.90 -1.97 -15.37
C LEU A 309 5.30 -1.44 -14.07
N ALA A 310 4.87 -0.18 -14.02
CA ALA A 310 4.22 0.40 -12.85
C ALA A 310 2.94 -0.36 -12.47
N VAL A 311 2.08 -0.65 -13.44
CA VAL A 311 0.83 -1.42 -13.29
C VAL A 311 1.12 -2.85 -12.82
N PHE A 312 2.15 -3.49 -13.39
CA PHE A 312 2.56 -4.83 -12.98
C PHE A 312 3.02 -4.86 -11.51
N LEU A 313 3.92 -3.95 -11.11
CA LEU A 313 4.41 -3.86 -9.73
C LEU A 313 3.26 -3.57 -8.75
N PHE A 314 2.35 -2.67 -9.11
CA PHE A 314 1.18 -2.39 -8.28
C PHE A 314 0.19 -3.57 -8.23
N GLY A 315 0.02 -4.29 -9.33
CA GLY A 315 -0.76 -5.53 -9.38
C GLY A 315 -0.21 -6.58 -8.43
N MET A 316 1.11 -6.80 -8.44
CA MET A 316 1.78 -7.70 -7.50
C MET A 316 1.60 -7.26 -6.04
N PHE A 317 1.70 -5.95 -5.79
CA PHE A 317 1.43 -5.37 -4.46
C PHE A 317 -0.01 -5.63 -4.01
N ASN A 318 -0.99 -5.46 -4.91
CA ASN A 318 -2.41 -5.75 -4.64
C ASN A 318 -2.68 -7.24 -4.39
N VAL A 319 -2.01 -8.15 -5.09
CA VAL A 319 -2.09 -9.59 -4.79
C VAL A 319 -1.53 -9.88 -3.39
N GLY A 320 -0.41 -9.25 -3.02
CA GLY A 320 0.13 -9.32 -1.65
C GLY A 320 -0.82 -8.79 -0.57
N ASN A 321 -1.57 -7.75 -0.90
CA ASN A 321 -2.61 -7.17 -0.07
C ASN A 321 -3.84 -8.09 0.10
N ALA A 322 -4.27 -8.75 -0.98
CA ALA A 322 -5.34 -9.74 -0.92
C ALA A 322 -4.96 -10.94 -0.04
N MET A 323 -3.71 -11.42 -0.13
CA MET A 323 -3.21 -12.48 0.76
C MET A 323 -3.22 -12.06 2.24
N ALA A 324 -2.92 -10.78 2.52
CA ALA A 324 -2.98 -10.27 3.88
C ALA A 324 -4.41 -10.18 4.44
N LEU A 325 -5.38 -9.79 3.61
CA LEU A 325 -6.80 -9.86 3.98
C LEU A 325 -7.27 -11.30 4.24
N ALA A 326 -6.63 -12.28 3.60
CA ALA A 326 -6.83 -13.71 3.87
C ALA A 326 -6.12 -14.20 5.15
N GLY A 327 -5.36 -13.34 5.84
CA GLY A 327 -4.60 -13.67 7.05
C GLY A 327 -3.16 -14.13 6.79
N PHE A 328 -2.71 -14.23 5.53
CA PHE A 328 -1.33 -14.56 5.20
C PHE A 328 -0.45 -13.32 5.20
N ASN A 329 0.41 -13.18 6.21
CA ASN A 329 1.35 -12.06 6.31
C ASN A 329 2.80 -12.59 6.27
N PRO A 330 3.48 -12.54 5.11
CA PRO A 330 4.77 -13.23 4.91
C PRO A 330 5.92 -12.65 5.76
N LYS A 331 5.73 -11.48 6.39
CA LYS A 331 6.72 -10.83 7.27
C LYS A 331 6.55 -11.14 8.77
N THR A 332 5.60 -11.99 9.16
CA THR A 332 5.19 -12.13 10.57
C THR A 332 5.67 -13.43 11.24
N VAL A 333 6.42 -14.30 10.55
CA VAL A 333 7.21 -15.35 11.23
C VAL A 333 8.59 -14.82 11.59
N ARG A 334 8.63 -13.73 12.37
CA ARG A 334 9.80 -13.40 13.18
C ARG A 334 9.41 -13.76 14.61
N THR A 335 10.12 -14.72 15.19
CA THR A 335 10.07 -15.01 16.62
C THR A 335 10.52 -13.75 17.36
N VAL A 336 9.58 -12.86 17.67
CA VAL A 336 9.84 -11.70 18.51
C VAL A 336 10.07 -12.24 19.90
N ARG A 337 11.32 -12.21 20.36
CA ARG A 337 11.65 -12.44 21.77
C ARG A 337 10.93 -11.34 22.57
N ALA A 338 9.99 -11.76 23.42
CA ALA A 338 9.12 -10.85 24.16
C ALA A 338 9.95 -9.82 24.93
N THR A 339 9.75 -8.54 24.63
CA THR A 339 10.33 -7.46 25.43
C THR A 339 9.30 -6.70 26.25
N ASN A 340 8.00 -6.69 25.90
CA ASN A 340 6.95 -6.17 26.78
C ASN A 340 5.60 -6.87 26.52
N VAL A 341 5.04 -7.51 27.54
CA VAL A 341 3.66 -8.03 27.55
C VAL A 341 2.74 -6.87 27.89
N ALA A 342 1.60 -6.75 27.20
CA ALA A 342 0.61 -5.69 27.46
C ALA A 342 0.23 -5.59 28.95
N ASP A 343 0.12 -4.37 29.47
CA ASP A 343 -0.18 -4.10 30.88
C ASP A 343 -1.50 -4.76 31.29
N LEU A 344 -1.47 -5.55 32.38
CA LEU A 344 -2.69 -6.02 33.04
C LEU A 344 -3.24 -4.89 33.92
N VAL A 345 -4.37 -4.33 33.51
CA VAL A 345 -5.13 -3.36 34.31
C VAL A 345 -6.48 -4.00 34.62
N ASN A 346 -6.77 -4.25 35.90
CA ASN A 346 -8.05 -4.83 36.35
C ASN A 346 -8.43 -6.17 35.67
N GLY A 347 -7.47 -7.05 35.41
CA GLY A 347 -7.72 -8.36 34.77
C GLY A 347 -7.89 -8.30 33.23
N VAL A 348 -7.68 -7.12 32.62
CA VAL A 348 -7.77 -6.90 31.18
C VAL A 348 -6.41 -6.40 30.65
N GLN A 349 -5.99 -6.90 29.49
CA GLN A 349 -4.75 -6.47 28.83
C GLN A 349 -5.03 -5.22 27.99
N LEU A 350 -4.51 -4.07 28.41
CA LEU A 350 -4.71 -2.80 27.69
C LEU A 350 -3.66 -2.64 26.59
N VAL A 351 -4.12 -2.45 25.36
CA VAL A 351 -3.24 -2.23 24.20
C VAL A 351 -3.63 -0.93 23.51
N ARG A 352 -2.64 -0.06 23.23
CA ARG A 352 -2.86 1.23 22.56
C ARG A 352 -2.21 1.26 21.18
N MET A 353 -2.94 1.78 20.20
CA MET A 353 -2.47 2.01 18.83
C MET A 353 -2.95 3.36 18.31
N THR A 354 -2.10 4.04 17.55
CA THR A 354 -2.47 5.20 16.75
C THR A 354 -2.57 4.81 15.28
N GLN A 355 -3.67 5.19 14.66
CA GLN A 355 -3.92 5.04 13.23
C GLN A 355 -3.68 6.38 12.52
N LYS A 356 -2.65 6.41 11.68
CA LYS A 356 -2.30 7.53 10.79
C LYS A 356 -2.73 7.24 9.36
N ALA A 357 -2.77 8.26 8.50
CA ALA A 357 -3.16 8.11 7.10
C ALA A 357 -2.35 7.04 6.34
N ALA A 358 -1.09 6.86 6.73
CA ALA A 358 -0.18 5.90 6.11
C ALA A 358 0.46 4.87 7.06
N ALA A 359 -0.05 4.70 8.28
CA ALA A 359 0.55 3.76 9.24
C ALA A 359 -0.36 3.34 10.40
N TYR A 360 -0.03 2.20 11.02
CA TYR A 360 -0.46 1.80 12.36
C TYR A 360 0.76 1.84 13.29
N ILE A 361 0.65 2.54 14.41
CA ILE A 361 1.80 2.76 15.31
C ILE A 361 1.36 2.61 16.78
N PRO A 362 1.96 1.70 17.55
CA PRO A 362 2.75 0.56 17.10
C PRO A 362 1.88 -0.44 16.34
N ASN A 363 2.49 -1.31 15.53
CA ASN A 363 1.78 -2.34 14.76
C ASN A 363 2.06 -3.77 15.25
N SER A 364 2.73 -3.95 16.37
CA SER A 364 3.00 -5.27 16.95
C SER A 364 2.76 -5.26 18.45
N PHE A 365 2.05 -6.26 18.94
CA PHE A 365 1.66 -6.38 20.35
C PHE A 365 1.92 -7.78 20.86
N THR A 366 2.16 -7.92 22.17
CA THR A 366 2.27 -9.24 22.83
C THR A 366 1.20 -9.34 23.91
N VAL A 367 0.36 -10.36 23.83
CA VAL A 367 -0.78 -10.59 24.73
C VAL A 367 -0.80 -12.05 25.21
N ARG A 368 -1.41 -12.31 26.36
CA ARG A 368 -1.56 -13.63 26.95
C ARG A 368 -2.84 -14.32 26.47
N VAL A 369 -2.76 -15.63 26.27
CA VAL A 369 -3.92 -16.47 25.99
C VAL A 369 -4.91 -16.45 27.16
N GLY A 370 -6.22 -16.48 26.86
CA GLY A 370 -7.28 -16.59 27.87
C GLY A 370 -7.56 -15.31 28.67
N VAL A 371 -6.77 -14.25 28.54
CA VAL A 371 -7.01 -12.96 29.23
C VAL A 371 -7.63 -11.95 28.25
N PRO A 372 -8.75 -11.28 28.59
CA PRO A 372 -9.39 -10.33 27.70
C PRO A 372 -8.45 -9.18 27.34
N VAL A 373 -8.48 -8.76 26.08
CA VAL A 373 -7.70 -7.66 25.52
C VAL A 373 -8.64 -6.50 25.25
N ARG A 374 -8.30 -5.32 25.78
CA ARG A 374 -8.94 -4.04 25.45
C ARG A 374 -8.00 -3.24 24.56
N TRP A 375 -8.34 -3.18 23.29
CA TRP A 375 -7.56 -2.49 22.26
C TRP A 375 -8.13 -1.09 22.03
N VAL A 376 -7.40 -0.08 22.46
CA VAL A 376 -7.72 1.34 22.26
C VAL A 376 -6.96 1.85 21.04
N ILE A 377 -7.70 2.35 20.06
CA ILE A 377 -7.19 2.82 18.79
C ILE A 377 -7.53 4.30 18.62
N THR A 378 -6.52 5.16 18.61
CA THR A 378 -6.67 6.59 18.32
C THR A 378 -6.57 6.80 16.82
N SER A 379 -7.66 7.24 16.17
CA SER A 379 -7.71 7.53 14.74
C SER A 379 -7.46 9.02 14.49
N GLU A 380 -6.35 9.34 13.84
CA GLU A 380 -5.95 10.72 13.49
C GLU A 380 -6.43 11.12 12.09
N SER A 381 -6.49 10.16 11.14
CA SER A 381 -6.89 10.43 9.76
C SER A 381 -8.26 9.84 9.40
N SER A 382 -9.08 10.57 8.65
CA SER A 382 -10.41 10.10 8.21
C SER A 382 -10.44 9.50 6.79
N PHE A 383 -9.46 9.83 5.94
CA PHE A 383 -9.49 9.55 4.49
C PHE A 383 -8.37 8.63 4.03
N SER A 384 -8.22 7.50 4.70
CA SER A 384 -7.29 6.45 4.28
C SER A 384 -7.95 5.09 4.42
N CYS A 385 -7.47 4.10 3.68
CA CYS A 385 -7.90 2.73 3.90
C CYS A 385 -7.62 2.26 5.35
N ALA A 386 -6.65 2.88 6.05
CA ALA A 386 -6.29 2.54 7.42
C ALA A 386 -7.41 2.75 8.43
N THR A 387 -8.44 3.55 8.12
CA THR A 387 -9.62 3.72 8.97
C THR A 387 -10.51 2.48 9.02
N ALA A 388 -10.51 1.68 7.96
CA ALA A 388 -11.28 0.44 7.91
C ALA A 388 -10.40 -0.72 8.40
N LEU A 389 -10.52 -1.06 9.68
CA LEU A 389 -9.72 -2.07 10.35
C LEU A 389 -10.34 -3.47 10.20
N VAL A 390 -9.49 -4.44 9.86
CA VAL A 390 -9.87 -5.83 9.60
C VAL A 390 -8.98 -6.78 10.41
N VAL A 391 -9.59 -7.67 11.19
CA VAL A 391 -8.93 -8.78 11.91
C VAL A 391 -9.59 -10.10 11.48
N PRO A 392 -9.05 -10.79 10.45
CA PRO A 392 -9.74 -11.93 9.84
C PRO A 392 -10.03 -13.09 10.81
N SER A 393 -9.04 -13.49 11.62
CA SER A 393 -9.16 -14.63 12.54
C SER A 393 -10.17 -14.41 13.68
N LEU A 394 -10.50 -13.15 13.97
CA LEU A 394 -11.50 -12.78 14.98
C LEU A 394 -12.84 -12.37 14.36
N GLY A 395 -12.96 -12.34 13.02
CA GLY A 395 -14.16 -11.86 12.33
C GLY A 395 -14.45 -10.37 12.55
N ILE A 396 -13.45 -9.59 12.97
CA ILE A 396 -13.63 -8.16 13.27
C ILE A 396 -13.44 -7.36 11.98
N SER A 397 -14.42 -6.52 11.65
CA SER A 397 -14.34 -5.51 10.59
C SER A 397 -15.02 -4.24 11.11
N ARG A 398 -14.23 -3.18 11.33
CA ARG A 398 -14.68 -1.95 12.00
C ARG A 398 -14.12 -0.73 11.28
N ASN A 399 -15.00 0.23 11.00
CA ASN A 399 -14.59 1.58 10.62
C ASN A 399 -14.28 2.38 11.88
N LEU A 400 -13.06 2.89 11.95
CA LEU A 400 -12.60 3.77 13.01
C LEU A 400 -13.23 5.15 12.84
N LYS A 401 -13.79 5.67 13.92
CA LYS A 401 -14.25 7.05 14.02
C LYS A 401 -13.05 7.93 14.41
N PRO A 402 -13.02 9.22 14.03
CA PRO A 402 -12.02 10.14 14.55
C PRO A 402 -11.96 10.13 16.08
N GLY A 403 -10.76 10.10 16.65
CA GLY A 403 -10.55 9.98 18.10
C GLY A 403 -10.41 8.53 18.58
N GLU A 404 -10.75 8.26 19.85
CA GLU A 404 -10.58 6.94 20.47
C GLU A 404 -11.67 5.95 20.06
N ASN A 405 -11.24 4.76 19.64
CA ASN A 405 -12.08 3.60 19.34
C ASN A 405 -11.65 2.44 20.22
N VAL A 406 -12.61 1.68 20.77
CA VAL A 406 -12.31 0.54 21.64
C VAL A 406 -12.82 -0.74 21.01
N ILE A 407 -11.95 -1.75 20.94
CA ILE A 407 -12.25 -3.10 20.47
C ILE A 407 -11.83 -4.08 21.56
N GLU A 408 -12.73 -4.99 21.92
CA GLU A 408 -12.47 -6.01 22.94
C GLU A 408 -12.52 -7.41 22.33
N PHE A 409 -11.56 -8.24 22.69
CA PHE A 409 -11.51 -9.64 22.27
C PHE A 409 -10.72 -10.49 23.27
N THR A 410 -10.95 -11.80 23.27
CA THR A 410 -10.19 -12.74 24.11
C THR A 410 -9.46 -13.75 23.22
N PRO A 411 -8.11 -13.79 23.26
CA PRO A 411 -7.34 -14.78 22.50
C PRO A 411 -7.60 -16.20 23.02
N LYS A 412 -8.02 -17.12 22.15
CA LYS A 412 -8.36 -18.51 22.52
C LYS A 412 -7.18 -19.49 22.41
N SER A 413 -6.19 -19.18 21.59
CA SER A 413 -5.04 -20.04 21.32
C SER A 413 -3.79 -19.19 21.18
N THR A 414 -2.63 -19.78 21.43
CA THR A 414 -1.34 -19.17 21.11
C THR A 414 -1.15 -19.02 19.61
N GLY A 415 -0.26 -18.10 19.22
CA GLY A 415 0.05 -17.80 17.82
C GLY A 415 -0.15 -16.33 17.47
N SER A 416 -0.04 -16.01 16.19
CA SER A 416 -0.17 -14.65 15.68
C SER A 416 -1.60 -14.36 15.22
N ILE A 417 -2.19 -13.29 15.71
CA ILE A 417 -3.46 -12.72 15.24
C ILE A 417 -3.11 -11.50 14.37
N PRO A 418 -3.03 -11.64 13.03
CA PRO A 418 -2.75 -10.53 12.15
C PRO A 418 -3.97 -9.62 12.02
N PHE A 419 -3.71 -8.31 11.92
CA PHE A 419 -4.71 -7.31 11.55
C PHE A 419 -4.19 -6.44 10.41
N SER A 420 -5.11 -5.87 9.63
CA SER A 420 -4.77 -4.98 8.53
C SER A 420 -5.85 -3.94 8.28
N CYS A 421 -5.56 -2.99 7.41
CA CYS A 421 -6.58 -2.13 6.82
C CYS A 421 -7.45 -2.89 5.80
N SER A 422 -8.55 -2.30 5.31
CA SER A 422 -9.47 -2.89 4.30
C SER A 422 -8.81 -3.21 2.97
N MET A 423 -7.68 -2.55 2.69
CA MET A 423 -6.85 -2.81 1.52
C MET A 423 -5.72 -3.79 1.81
N GLY A 424 -5.57 -4.32 3.02
CA GLY A 424 -4.47 -5.22 3.38
C GLY A 424 -3.07 -4.58 3.36
N MET A 425 -2.95 -3.28 3.08
CA MET A 425 -1.68 -2.57 2.90
C MET A 425 -0.95 -2.32 4.23
N TYR A 426 -1.62 -1.65 5.17
CA TYR A 426 -1.11 -1.40 6.51
C TYR A 426 -1.48 -2.58 7.39
N ARG A 427 -0.47 -3.15 8.06
CA ARG A 427 -0.56 -4.44 8.74
C ARG A 427 0.07 -4.37 10.11
N GLY A 428 -0.44 -5.19 11.01
CA GLY A 428 0.13 -5.46 12.31
C GLY A 428 -0.26 -6.85 12.82
N SER A 429 0.18 -7.18 14.03
CA SER A 429 -0.13 -8.47 14.65
C SER A 429 -0.12 -8.44 16.17
N PHE A 430 -1.00 -9.22 16.78
CA PHE A 430 -0.89 -9.62 18.18
C PHE A 430 -0.19 -10.98 18.24
N THR A 431 0.90 -11.05 19.01
CA THR A 431 1.59 -12.30 19.36
C THR A 431 0.98 -12.81 20.65
N VAL A 432 0.24 -13.91 20.58
CA VAL A 432 -0.40 -14.54 21.73
C VAL A 432 0.55 -15.57 22.34
N VAL A 433 0.95 -15.35 23.58
CA VAL A 433 1.85 -16.21 24.35
C VAL A 433 1.12 -16.90 25.48
N ASP A 434 1.62 -18.07 25.89
CA ASP A 434 1.14 -18.73 27.10
C ASP A 434 1.62 -17.99 28.35
N GLY A 435 0.74 -17.88 29.36
CA GLY A 435 1.06 -17.27 30.66
C GLY A 435 2.06 -18.07 31.50
N SER A 436 2.52 -19.23 31.02
CA SER A 436 3.49 -20.12 31.67
C SER A 436 4.96 -19.78 31.38
N GLY A 437 5.25 -18.58 30.88
CA GLY A 437 6.60 -18.04 30.78
C GLY A 437 7.22 -17.69 32.13
N ALA A 438 7.29 -18.65 33.07
CA ALA A 438 8.36 -18.66 34.04
C ALA A 438 9.67 -18.73 33.22
N ALA A 439 10.58 -17.79 33.48
CA ALA A 439 11.92 -17.84 32.93
C ALA A 439 12.48 -19.26 33.11
N ALA A 440 12.85 -19.91 32.00
CA ALA A 440 13.63 -21.13 32.09
C ALA A 440 14.83 -20.85 33.00
N PRO A 441 15.13 -21.70 34.00
CA PRO A 441 16.21 -21.45 34.93
C PRO A 441 17.49 -21.30 34.13
N ALA A 442 18.23 -20.22 34.43
CA ALA A 442 19.53 -19.96 33.84
C ALA A 442 20.39 -21.22 33.99
N ALA A 443 20.66 -21.88 32.86
CA ALA A 443 21.67 -22.93 32.81
C ALA A 443 22.97 -22.33 33.33
N ALA A 444 23.51 -22.95 34.37
CA ALA A 444 24.67 -22.51 35.11
C ALA A 444 25.82 -22.11 34.17
N ALA A 445 26.23 -20.84 34.27
CA ALA A 445 27.49 -20.40 33.72
C ALA A 445 28.62 -21.07 34.53
N GLN A 446 29.33 -22.00 33.91
CA GLN A 446 30.62 -22.47 34.40
C GLN A 446 31.69 -21.39 34.13
N PRO A 447 32.69 -21.24 35.02
CA PRO A 447 33.56 -20.08 35.05
C PRO A 447 34.69 -20.22 34.02
N ALA A 448 34.76 -19.30 33.06
CA ALA A 448 35.94 -19.14 32.21
C ALA A 448 37.09 -18.56 33.06
N THR A 449 38.10 -19.39 33.30
CA THR A 449 39.35 -19.01 33.94
C THR A 449 40.28 -18.36 32.93
N ASN A 450 40.87 -17.24 33.33
CA ASN A 450 41.94 -16.55 32.62
C ASN A 450 43.15 -17.48 32.37
N ARG A 451 43.72 -17.44 31.16
CA ARG A 451 45.18 -17.46 30.99
C ARG A 451 45.61 -16.80 29.69
N ALA A 452 46.69 -16.05 29.83
CA ALA A 452 47.24 -15.06 28.92
C ALA A 452 48.37 -15.60 28.04
N SER A 453 48.61 -14.93 26.91
CA SER A 453 49.90 -14.69 26.24
C SER A 453 49.60 -13.80 25.01
N GLY A 454 50.15 -12.62 24.77
CA GLY A 454 51.38 -11.99 25.22
C GLY A 454 52.33 -11.76 24.03
N SER A 455 52.39 -10.51 23.54
CA SER A 455 53.46 -9.87 22.70
C SER A 455 53.63 -10.34 21.23
N SER A 456 54.08 -9.55 20.23
CA SER A 456 54.77 -8.24 20.20
C SER A 456 54.68 -7.48 18.84
N CYS A 457 54.67 -6.14 18.92
CA CYS A 457 55.47 -5.09 18.24
C CYS A 457 55.54 -4.85 16.70
N GLY A 458 55.40 -3.54 16.35
CA GLY A 458 56.03 -2.83 15.21
C GLY A 458 55.04 -1.90 14.46
N SER A 459 54.82 -0.62 14.81
CA SER A 459 55.63 0.62 14.64
C SER A 459 55.17 1.52 13.46
N GLY A 460 54.98 2.81 13.77
CA GLY A 460 54.79 3.96 12.86
C GLY A 460 53.33 4.40 12.70
N GLY A 461 52.84 5.58 13.12
CA GLY A 461 53.46 6.84 13.52
C GLY A 461 52.63 7.98 12.90
N GLY A 462 52.08 8.89 13.70
CA GLY A 462 51.39 10.11 13.24
C GLY A 462 50.17 10.50 14.10
N GLY A 463 50.40 11.36 15.10
CA GLY A 463 49.36 11.88 16.00
C GLY A 463 48.87 13.30 15.63
N CYS A 464 48.27 13.93 16.67
CA CYS A 464 47.63 15.26 16.77
C CYS A 464 46.11 15.26 16.46
N GLY A 465 45.21 15.71 17.34
CA GLY A 465 45.36 16.37 18.63
C GLY A 465 44.01 16.57 19.33
N CYS A 466 44.08 16.79 20.64
CA CYS A 466 43.00 16.90 21.61
C CYS A 466 42.12 18.14 21.44
N GLY A 467 40.86 18.03 21.87
CA GLY A 467 39.96 19.14 22.15
C GLY A 467 38.99 18.79 23.27
N GLY A 468 39.45 18.95 24.52
CA GLY A 468 38.60 18.94 25.71
C GLY A 468 38.09 20.35 26.04
N GLY A 469 36.89 20.42 26.61
CA GLY A 469 36.29 21.64 27.18
C GLY A 469 34.76 21.58 27.03
N ALA A 470 33.92 21.80 28.05
CA ALA A 470 34.14 22.25 29.41
C ALA A 470 32.97 21.78 30.29
N LYS A 471 33.25 21.44 31.56
CA LYS A 471 32.24 21.34 32.61
C LYS A 471 31.61 22.73 32.81
N ARG A 472 30.30 22.87 32.60
CA ARG A 472 29.55 24.08 32.98
C ARG A 472 29.09 23.98 34.45
N PRO A 473 29.02 25.09 35.19
CA PRO A 473 28.73 25.09 36.62
C PRO A 473 27.25 24.81 36.90
N VAL A 474 26.99 24.10 38.00
CA VAL A 474 25.66 23.87 38.57
C VAL A 474 25.10 25.19 39.12
N PRO A 475 23.92 25.67 38.69
CA PRO A 475 23.25 26.78 39.36
C PRO A 475 22.69 26.31 40.72
N ALA A 476 22.82 27.17 41.72
CA ALA A 476 22.39 26.92 43.08
C ALA A 476 20.86 26.82 43.24
N ALA A 477 20.46 25.91 44.12
CA ALA A 477 19.17 25.64 44.73
C ALA A 477 17.99 26.60 44.45
N SER A 478 16.87 26.05 43.98
CA SER A 478 15.53 26.49 44.44
C SER A 478 14.45 25.41 44.27
N ALA A 479 13.63 25.26 45.33
CA ALA A 479 12.36 24.54 45.47
C ALA A 479 12.37 22.99 45.47
N SER A 480 12.58 22.40 46.65
CA SER A 480 12.06 21.05 46.98
C SER A 480 10.57 21.16 47.34
N SER A 481 9.67 20.67 46.49
CA SER A 481 8.26 20.49 46.84
C SER A 481 8.01 19.03 47.26
N ILE A 482 7.54 18.85 48.50
CA ILE A 482 7.04 17.56 49.00
C ILE A 482 5.59 17.43 48.55
N VAL A 483 5.31 16.54 47.60
CA VAL A 483 3.93 16.19 47.21
C VAL A 483 3.48 15.02 48.09
N LYS A 484 2.49 15.26 48.96
CA LYS A 484 1.94 14.26 49.89
C LYS A 484 0.65 13.61 49.34
N GLN A 485 0.72 12.28 49.21
CA GLN A 485 -0.28 11.21 49.41
C GLN A 485 -1.63 11.17 48.66
N ALA A 486 -1.83 10.06 47.93
CA ALA A 486 -2.73 8.95 48.32
C ALA A 486 -2.42 7.69 47.49
N GLY A 487 -1.88 6.62 48.11
CA GLY A 487 -1.63 5.31 47.48
C GLY A 487 -0.61 5.34 46.33
N ASP A 488 0.57 4.74 46.54
CA ASP A 488 1.76 4.88 45.70
C ASP A 488 2.33 6.32 45.64
N VAL A 489 3.67 6.46 45.63
CA VAL A 489 4.31 7.79 45.69
C VAL A 489 4.32 8.40 44.29
N ALA A 490 3.34 9.24 43.97
CA ALA A 490 3.30 9.98 42.71
C ALA A 490 4.20 11.23 42.78
N ALA A 491 5.21 11.29 41.90
CA ALA A 491 6.07 12.45 41.70
C ALA A 491 5.80 13.05 40.30
N PHE A 492 5.82 14.37 40.20
CA PHE A 492 5.58 15.08 38.95
C PHE A 492 6.77 15.96 38.62
N ALA A 493 7.21 15.90 37.37
CA ALA A 493 8.27 16.74 36.87
C ALA A 493 7.99 17.17 35.43
N LYS A 494 8.58 18.29 35.03
CA LYS A 494 8.43 18.86 33.70
C LYS A 494 9.79 19.09 33.08
N VAL A 495 9.93 18.86 31.78
CA VAL A 495 11.15 19.19 31.05
C VAL A 495 11.02 20.58 30.44
N VAL A 496 11.96 21.47 30.75
CA VAL A 496 12.09 22.82 30.15
C VAL A 496 13.55 23.01 29.75
N ASP A 497 13.80 23.35 28.48
CA ASP A 497 15.16 23.47 27.91
C ASP A 497 16.05 22.24 28.15
N GLY A 498 15.42 21.07 28.23
CA GLY A 498 16.10 19.82 28.50
C GLY A 498 16.50 19.58 29.97
N ILE A 499 16.10 20.43 30.90
CA ILE A 499 16.31 20.25 32.35
C ILE A 499 14.99 19.85 33.00
N LEU A 500 15.05 18.95 33.98
CA LEU A 500 13.92 18.51 34.78
C LEU A 500 13.58 19.57 35.84
N ILE A 501 12.30 19.91 35.99
CA ILE A 501 11.77 20.84 36.98
C ILE A 501 10.66 20.13 37.78
N PRO A 502 10.81 19.93 39.09
CA PRO A 502 11.99 20.26 39.90
C PRO A 502 13.22 19.43 39.48
N ASP A 503 14.41 19.99 39.70
CA ASP A 503 15.69 19.37 39.35
C ASP A 503 16.05 18.21 40.28
N THR A 504 15.47 18.21 41.50
CA THR A 504 15.62 17.15 42.49
C THR A 504 14.24 16.64 42.93
N ILE A 505 14.00 15.35 42.71
CA ILE A 505 12.79 14.65 43.15
C ILE A 505 13.13 13.84 44.40
N VAL A 506 12.39 14.05 45.49
CA VAL A 506 12.60 13.33 46.76
C VAL A 506 11.60 12.18 46.88
N VAL A 507 12.09 10.96 47.13
CA VAL A 507 11.28 9.74 47.25
C VAL A 507 11.72 8.91 48.46
N GLU A 508 10.88 8.00 48.94
CA GLU A 508 11.17 7.15 50.09
C GLU A 508 11.68 5.77 49.67
N LYS A 509 12.66 5.25 50.40
CA LYS A 509 13.21 3.90 50.23
C LYS A 509 12.13 2.84 50.35
N GLY A 510 12.14 1.86 49.44
CA GLY A 510 11.27 0.69 49.50
C GLY A 510 9.81 0.92 49.12
N LYS A 511 9.43 2.14 48.69
CA LYS A 511 8.08 2.45 48.20
C LYS A 511 8.05 2.56 46.68
N PRO A 512 7.01 2.03 46.01
CA PRO A 512 6.86 2.21 44.57
C PRO A 512 6.64 3.69 44.24
N VAL A 513 7.44 4.20 43.30
CA VAL A 513 7.41 5.58 42.82
C VAL A 513 6.85 5.61 41.41
N PHE A 514 5.91 6.52 41.17
CA PHE A 514 5.30 6.82 39.89
C PHE A 514 5.70 8.24 39.49
N LEU A 515 6.77 8.37 38.71
CA LEU A 515 7.28 9.65 38.24
C LEU A 515 6.65 9.98 36.89
N THR A 516 5.79 11.00 36.84
CA THR A 516 5.22 11.52 35.60
C THR A 516 6.04 12.69 35.10
N ILE A 517 6.58 12.58 33.89
CA ILE A 517 7.36 13.62 33.23
C ILE A 517 6.59 14.16 32.03
N THR A 518 6.35 15.47 31.98
CA THR A 518 5.70 16.13 30.84
C THR A 518 6.69 17.02 30.07
N SER A 519 6.51 17.16 28.76
CA SER A 519 7.28 18.07 27.89
C SER A 519 6.33 18.93 27.06
N ASP A 520 6.54 20.24 27.05
CA ASP A 520 5.76 21.17 26.22
C ASP A 520 6.33 21.30 24.81
N GLU A 521 7.55 20.84 24.60
CA GLU A 521 8.26 20.91 23.32
C GLU A 521 8.47 19.51 22.73
N PRO A 522 8.38 19.35 21.40
CA PRO A 522 8.78 18.12 20.72
C PRO A 522 10.31 17.97 20.83
N PRO A 523 10.85 16.97 21.55
CA PRO A 523 12.30 16.91 21.76
C PRO A 523 13.05 16.72 20.45
N LEU A 524 14.15 17.45 20.26
CA LEU A 524 15.07 17.31 19.14
C LEU A 524 16.18 16.28 19.48
N GLY A 525 16.32 15.23 18.65
CA GLY A 525 17.49 14.34 18.67
C GLY A 525 17.53 13.28 19.79
N CYS A 526 18.72 12.76 20.12
CA CYS A 526 18.99 11.65 21.06
C CYS A 526 18.62 11.91 22.54
N MET A 527 17.75 12.89 22.79
CA MET A 527 17.42 13.49 24.09
C MET A 527 16.10 12.97 24.70
N VAL A 528 15.56 11.88 24.14
CA VAL A 528 14.16 11.40 24.31
C VAL A 528 13.98 10.45 25.51
N ALA A 529 15.06 10.11 26.22
CA ALA A 529 15.03 9.05 27.20
C ALA A 529 15.64 9.47 28.54
N PHE A 530 15.07 8.93 29.61
CA PHE A 530 15.59 9.04 30.97
C PHE A 530 16.17 7.69 31.37
N VAL A 531 17.45 7.71 31.75
CA VAL A 531 18.20 6.52 32.11
C VAL A 531 18.86 6.73 33.47
N ASN A 532 18.63 5.78 34.37
CA ASN A 532 19.42 5.54 35.57
C ASN A 532 19.45 4.04 35.86
N ARG A 533 20.64 3.43 35.73
CA ARG A 533 20.81 1.98 35.86
C ARG A 533 20.59 1.46 37.29
N GLU A 534 20.90 2.28 38.29
CA GLU A 534 20.82 1.89 39.70
C GLU A 534 19.38 1.85 40.22
N LEU A 535 18.52 2.73 39.70
CA LEU A 535 17.08 2.74 39.96
C LEU A 535 16.26 1.89 38.97
N GLY A 536 16.91 1.25 37.98
CA GLY A 536 16.24 0.47 36.95
C GLY A 536 15.39 1.33 35.98
N ILE A 537 15.68 2.62 35.88
CA ILE A 537 14.98 3.56 35.02
C ILE A 537 15.58 3.47 33.61
N ASN A 538 14.79 3.04 32.64
CA ASN A 538 15.13 3.06 31.22
C ASN A 538 13.87 3.38 30.40
N ALA A 539 13.49 4.66 30.39
CA ALA A 539 12.26 5.13 29.77
C ALA A 539 12.57 5.78 28.41
N ASP A 540 12.29 5.06 27.32
CA ASP A 540 12.45 5.51 25.94
C ASP A 540 11.12 6.03 25.38
N GLN A 541 10.62 7.18 25.84
CA GLN A 541 9.28 7.61 25.44
C GLN A 541 8.90 9.09 25.65
N ALA A 542 9.82 10.06 25.55
CA ALA A 542 9.42 11.46 25.56
C ALA A 542 8.93 11.96 24.18
N TYR A 543 7.69 11.67 23.77
CA TYR A 543 7.01 12.40 22.66
C TYR A 543 5.48 12.32 22.79
N PRO A 544 4.74 13.34 22.35
CA PRO A 544 4.45 14.58 23.08
C PRO A 544 3.51 14.39 24.30
N GLY A 545 3.35 13.17 24.80
CA GLY A 545 2.53 12.87 25.98
C GLY A 545 3.31 12.84 27.29
N ALA A 546 2.58 12.75 28.41
CA ALA A 546 3.16 12.51 29.73
C ALA A 546 3.84 11.13 29.78
N THR A 547 5.14 11.09 30.07
CA THR A 547 5.92 9.86 30.26
C THR A 547 5.80 9.41 31.71
N LEU A 548 5.29 8.20 31.94
CA LEU A 548 5.20 7.62 33.29
C LEU A 548 6.36 6.65 33.52
N ILE A 549 7.24 6.98 34.46
CA ILE A 549 8.37 6.15 34.89
C ILE A 549 8.01 5.50 36.21
N ARG A 550 8.13 4.17 36.28
CA ARG A 550 7.90 3.40 37.51
C ARG A 550 9.21 2.81 38.00
N PHE A 551 9.56 3.07 39.25
CA PHE A 551 10.73 2.48 39.90
C PHE A 551 10.49 2.30 41.39
N THR A 552 11.22 1.37 42.02
CA THR A 552 11.17 1.16 43.47
C THR A 552 12.61 1.23 44.00
N PRO A 553 13.00 2.34 44.65
CA PRO A 553 14.37 2.53 45.09
C PRO A 553 14.69 1.60 46.29
N GLN A 554 15.72 0.77 46.13
CA GLN A 554 16.11 -0.21 47.15
C GLN A 554 17.15 0.33 48.14
N ASN A 555 17.92 1.35 47.76
CA ASN A 555 19.00 1.92 48.57
C ASN A 555 18.81 3.44 48.73
N ALA A 556 19.10 3.96 49.92
CA ALA A 556 19.12 5.41 50.15
C ALA A 556 20.34 6.02 49.44
N GLY A 557 20.18 7.20 48.86
CA GLY A 557 21.22 7.83 48.05
C GLY A 557 20.71 8.87 47.07
N GLU A 558 21.64 9.48 46.34
CA GLU A 558 21.35 10.42 45.26
C GLU A 558 21.67 9.78 43.91
N TYR A 559 20.68 9.78 43.01
CA TYR A 559 20.74 9.12 41.72
C TYR A 559 20.51 10.13 40.60
N ASP A 560 21.49 10.29 39.72
CA ASP A 560 21.37 11.22 38.59
C ASP A 560 20.51 10.62 37.46
N LEU A 561 19.56 11.41 36.95
CA LEU A 561 18.80 11.10 35.74
C LEU A 561 19.56 11.67 34.55
N THR A 562 19.90 10.81 33.59
CA THR A 562 20.67 11.19 32.39
C THR A 562 19.98 10.75 31.12
N CYS A 563 20.37 11.32 29.98
CA CYS A 563 19.99 10.75 28.67
C CYS A 563 20.93 9.60 28.28
N PRO A 564 20.62 8.80 27.22
CA PRO A 564 21.50 7.73 26.74
C PRO A 564 22.91 8.18 26.34
N MET A 565 23.10 9.48 26.05
CA MET A 565 24.40 10.09 25.79
C MET A 565 25.12 10.59 27.05
N GLY A 566 24.59 10.32 28.24
CA GLY A 566 25.20 10.67 29.53
C GLY A 566 25.05 12.14 29.94
N MET A 567 24.23 12.94 29.26
CA MET A 567 23.97 14.33 29.68
C MET A 567 23.00 14.37 30.86
N TRP A 568 23.32 15.18 31.87
CA TRP A 568 22.54 15.37 33.09
C TRP A 568 21.19 16.04 32.80
N ARG A 569 20.13 15.55 33.45
CA ARG A 569 18.75 16.05 33.30
C ARG A 569 18.10 16.44 34.62
N GLY A 570 18.44 15.75 35.70
CA GLY A 570 17.87 15.97 37.03
C GLY A 570 18.36 14.89 37.99
N ARG A 571 17.79 14.82 39.20
CA ARG A 571 18.22 13.91 40.25
C ARG A 571 17.04 13.35 41.04
N VAL A 572 17.16 12.10 41.48
CA VAL A 572 16.27 11.48 42.46
C VAL A 572 17.03 11.29 43.76
N ARG A 573 16.52 11.87 44.86
CA ARG A 573 17.04 11.69 46.21
C ARG A 573 16.15 10.72 46.97
N VAL A 574 16.69 9.55 47.30
CA VAL A 574 15.99 8.52 48.07
C VAL A 574 16.33 8.69 49.55
N ARG A 575 15.30 8.93 50.39
CA ARG A 575 15.39 9.03 51.85
C ARG A 575 15.02 7.73 52.55
#